data_AF-A0A7W6WK40-F1
#
_entry.id   AF-A0A7W6WK40-F1
#
_cell.length_a   1.000
_cell.length_b   1.000
_cell.length_c   1.000
_cell.angle_alpha   90.00
_cell.angle_beta   90.00
_cell.angle_gamma   90.00
#
_symmetry.space_group_name_H-M   'P 1'
#
loop_
_entity.id
_entity.type
_entity.pdbx_description
1 polymer ?
#
loop_
_entity_poly.entity_id
_entity_poly.type
_entity_poly.pdbx_seq_one_letter_code
_entity_poly.pdbx_strand_id
1 'polypeptide(L)'
;MITLRDCYGLSDAVPEEVVVVASHEHLPPILAAGRAYTVLHQPWGGPAMRQMILDEYIRAGERGDRARAEELAALYEQARRLHPGGHDRRRLRRICH
;
A
#
# COMPACT_ATOMS: atom_id res chain seq x y z
N MET A 1 0.51 1.65 27.93
CA MET A 1 -0.60 1.87 26.97
C MET A 1 0.01 1.88 25.59
N ILE A 2 -0.44 1.05 24.66
CA ILE A 2 0.10 1.00 23.29
C ILE A 2 -0.55 2.13 22.46
N THR A 3 0.26 2.91 21.74
CA THR A 3 -0.17 4.05 20.92
C THR A 3 -0.16 3.68 19.43
N LEU A 4 -0.84 4.46 18.58
CA LEU A 4 -0.84 4.27 17.12
C LEU A 4 0.60 4.25 16.54
N ARG A 5 1.50 5.04 17.16
CA ARG A 5 2.93 5.10 16.82
C ARG A 5 3.67 3.80 17.13
N ASP A 6 3.28 3.11 18.19
CA ASP A 6 3.84 1.80 18.55
C ASP A 6 3.37 0.71 17.58
N CYS A 7 2.16 0.83 17.01
CA CYS A 7 1.65 -0.09 16.00
C CYS A 7 2.31 0.09 14.63
N TYR A 8 2.69 1.31 14.23
CA TYR A 8 3.43 1.54 12.98
C TYR A 8 4.80 0.85 12.98
N GLY A 9 5.51 0.87 14.11
CA GLY A 9 6.80 0.18 14.25
C GLY A 9 6.70 -1.35 14.27
N LEU A 10 5.49 -1.90 14.47
CA LEU A 10 5.23 -3.35 14.49
C LEU A 10 4.71 -3.87 13.16
N SER A 11 4.15 -3.01 12.30
CA SER A 11 3.39 -3.45 11.12
C SER A 11 4.24 -3.89 9.91
N ASP A 12 5.57 -3.80 9.96
CA ASP A 12 6.50 -3.83 8.81
C ASP A 12 6.16 -2.85 7.66
N ALA A 13 5.04 -2.12 7.79
CA ALA A 13 4.55 -1.11 6.88
C ALA A 13 4.99 0.28 7.34
N VAL A 14 5.25 1.16 6.39
CA VAL A 14 5.44 2.59 6.68
C VAL A 14 4.08 3.29 6.91
N PRO A 15 4.03 4.43 7.62
CA PRO A 15 2.75 5.09 7.94
C PRO A 15 1.87 5.38 6.72
N GLU A 16 2.47 5.74 5.59
CA GLU A 16 1.80 6.04 4.34
C GLU A 16 1.13 4.80 3.72
N GLU A 17 1.75 3.61 3.88
CA GLU A 17 1.14 2.34 3.47
C GLU A 17 -0.10 2.04 4.32
N VAL A 18 -0.07 2.35 5.62
CA VAL A 18 -1.26 2.19 6.48
C VAL A 18 -2.39 3.15 6.08
N VAL A 19 -2.06 4.38 5.68
CA VAL A 19 -3.06 5.31 5.13
C VAL A 19 -3.68 4.75 3.85
N VAL A 20 -2.88 4.14 2.98
CA VAL A 20 -3.39 3.45 1.78
C VAL A 20 -4.34 2.31 2.16
N VAL A 21 -3.95 1.45 3.10
CA VAL A 21 -4.80 0.34 3.57
C VAL A 21 -6.12 0.86 4.17
N ALA A 22 -6.05 1.93 4.98
CA ALA A 22 -7.23 2.55 5.59
C ALA A 22 -8.22 3.04 4.52
N SER A 23 -7.73 3.75 3.52
CA SER A 23 -8.56 4.27 2.41
C SER A 23 -9.09 3.16 1.50
N HIS A 24 -8.25 2.17 1.17
CA HIS A 24 -8.57 1.10 0.22
C HIS A 24 -9.60 0.11 0.79
N GLU A 25 -9.41 -0.29 2.04
CA GLU A 25 -10.26 -1.28 2.75
C GLU A 25 -11.38 -0.61 3.57
N HIS A 26 -11.46 0.72 3.58
CA HIS A 26 -12.41 1.51 4.37
C HIS A 26 -12.34 1.22 5.88
N LEU A 27 -11.13 1.13 6.41
CA LEU A 27 -10.87 0.80 7.80
C LEU A 27 -10.44 2.03 8.62
N PRO A 28 -10.82 2.12 9.90
CA PRO A 28 -10.19 3.04 10.85
C PRO A 28 -8.66 2.82 10.92
N PRO A 29 -7.85 3.86 11.19
CA PRO A 29 -6.38 3.77 11.15
C PRO A 29 -5.77 2.65 12.00
N ILE A 30 -6.33 2.38 13.18
CA ILE A 30 -5.83 1.31 14.07
C ILE A 30 -6.06 -0.10 13.47
N LEU A 31 -7.19 -0.31 12.79
CA LEU A 31 -7.49 -1.58 12.13
C LEU A 31 -6.69 -1.73 10.84
N ALA A 32 -6.47 -0.62 10.13
CA ALA A 32 -5.61 -0.60 8.95
C ALA A 32 -4.15 -0.98 9.28
N ALA A 33 -3.62 -0.53 10.42
CA ALA A 33 -2.28 -0.93 10.88
C ALA A 33 -2.19 -2.45 11.13
N GLY A 34 -3.18 -3.03 11.82
CA GLY A 34 -3.26 -4.48 12.01
C GLY A 34 -3.45 -5.25 10.69
N ARG A 35 -4.24 -4.69 9.77
CA ARG A 35 -4.43 -5.26 8.43
C ARG A 35 -3.13 -5.25 7.63
N ALA A 36 -2.37 -4.15 7.65
CA ALA A 36 -1.07 -4.05 6.99
C ALA A 36 -0.09 -5.10 7.53
N TYR A 37 0.01 -5.24 8.85
CA TYR A 37 0.83 -6.28 9.51
C TYR A 37 0.47 -7.68 8.99
N THR A 38 -0.81 -8.04 9.09
CA THR A 38 -1.27 -9.39 8.70
C THR A 38 -1.08 -9.69 7.22
N VAL A 39 -1.25 -8.70 6.34
CA VAL A 39 -1.00 -8.83 4.90
C VAL A 39 0.48 -9.04 4.61
N LEU A 40 1.37 -8.22 5.17
CA LEU A 40 2.81 -8.29 4.91
C LEU A 40 3.45 -9.58 5.44
N HIS A 41 2.86 -10.19 6.47
CA HIS A 41 3.28 -11.48 7.00
C HIS A 41 2.83 -12.69 6.16
N GLN A 42 2.14 -12.47 5.04
CA GLN A 42 1.81 -13.54 4.09
C GLN A 42 2.86 -13.64 2.98
N PRO A 43 3.10 -14.83 2.40
CA PRO A 43 4.02 -14.99 1.27
C PRO A 43 3.67 -14.12 0.04
N TRP A 44 2.41 -13.70 -0.07
CA TRP A 44 1.87 -12.85 -1.13
C TRP A 44 1.69 -11.38 -0.71
N GLY A 45 2.13 -11.01 0.50
CA GLY A 45 1.87 -9.71 1.12
C GLY A 45 2.43 -8.51 0.37
N GLY A 46 3.69 -8.59 -0.08
CA GLY A 46 4.33 -7.51 -0.83
C GLY A 46 3.59 -7.13 -2.13
N PRO A 47 3.25 -8.11 -3.01
CA PRO A 47 2.36 -7.87 -4.14
C PRO A 47 1.01 -7.26 -3.78
N ALA A 48 0.38 -7.72 -2.69
CA ALA A 48 -0.93 -7.21 -2.27
C ALA A 48 -0.85 -5.74 -1.82
N MET A 49 0.15 -5.38 -1.01
CA MET A 49 0.38 -3.99 -0.59
C MET A 49 0.57 -3.06 -1.79
N ARG A 50 1.42 -3.46 -2.74
CA ARG A 50 1.62 -2.70 -3.98
C ARG A 50 0.36 -2.56 -4.82
N GLN A 51 -0.49 -3.59 -4.86
CA GLN A 51 -1.76 -3.52 -5.57
C GLN A 51 -2.72 -2.51 -4.91
N MET A 52 -2.78 -2.45 -3.58
CA MET A 52 -3.58 -1.46 -2.85
C MET A 52 -3.12 -0.03 -3.17
N ILE A 53 -1.80 0.21 -3.15
CA ILE A 53 -1.22 1.52 -3.53
C ILE A 53 -1.59 1.90 -4.96
N LEU A 54 -1.49 0.95 -5.89
CA LEU A 54 -1.80 1.18 -7.30
C LEU A 54 -3.29 1.46 -7.54
N ASP A 55 -4.18 0.77 -6.82
CA ASP A 55 -5.62 1.03 -6.92
C ASP A 55 -5.96 2.44 -6.40
N GLU A 56 -5.35 2.87 -5.29
CA GLU A 56 -5.50 4.25 -4.80
C GLU A 56 -4.91 5.28 -5.77
N TYR A 57 -3.79 4.97 -6.44
CA TYR A 57 -3.21 5.84 -7.46
C TYR A 57 -4.18 6.06 -8.62
N ILE A 58 -4.84 4.99 -9.08
CA ILE A 58 -5.85 5.07 -10.14
C ILE A 58 -7.03 5.93 -9.67
N ARG A 59 -7.54 5.68 -8.45
CA ARG A 59 -8.64 6.46 -7.86
C ARG A 59 -8.29 7.95 -7.72
N ALA A 60 -7.04 8.29 -7.39
CA ALA A 60 -6.58 9.67 -7.32
C ALA A 60 -6.55 10.32 -8.72
N GLY A 61 -6.04 9.59 -9.72
CA GLY A 61 -6.05 10.03 -11.12
C GLY A 61 -7.46 10.27 -11.67
N GLU A 62 -8.40 9.37 -11.38
CA GLU A 62 -9.82 9.50 -11.78
C GLU A 62 -10.51 10.73 -11.17
N ARG A 63 -10.07 11.17 -9.98
CA ARG A 63 -10.55 12.38 -9.31
C ARG A 63 -9.82 13.66 -9.75
N GLY A 64 -8.78 13.53 -10.57
CA GLY A 64 -7.91 14.65 -10.94
C GLY A 64 -6.97 15.13 -9.83
N ASP A 65 -6.80 14.34 -8.76
CA ASP A 65 -5.91 14.68 -7.65
C ASP A 65 -4.47 14.31 -7.98
N ARG A 66 -3.82 15.22 -8.71
CA ARG A 66 -2.47 15.02 -9.21
C ARG A 66 -1.42 14.96 -8.09
N ALA A 67 -1.58 15.76 -7.04
CA ALA A 67 -0.67 15.77 -5.91
C ALA A 67 -0.69 14.41 -5.20
N ARG A 68 -1.89 13.88 -4.92
CA ARG A 68 -2.02 12.57 -4.30
C ARG A 68 -1.50 11.44 -5.19
N ALA A 69 -1.71 11.52 -6.50
CA ALA A 69 -1.16 10.56 -7.44
C ALA A 69 0.39 10.52 -7.43
N GLU A 70 1.04 11.69 -7.35
CA GLU A 70 2.51 11.79 -7.27
C GLU A 70 3.05 11.17 -5.96
N GLU A 71 2.40 11.43 -4.82
CA GLU A 71 2.73 10.79 -3.54
C GLU A 71 2.62 9.26 -3.61
N LEU A 72 1.53 8.76 -4.20
CA LEU A 72 1.27 7.32 -4.33
C LEU A 72 2.26 6.64 -5.29
N ALA A 73 2.71 7.33 -6.33
CA ALA A 73 3.74 6.83 -7.24
C ALA A 73 5.10 6.67 -6.52
N ALA A 74 5.49 7.65 -5.70
CA ALA A 74 6.69 7.56 -4.88
C ALA A 74 6.60 6.42 -3.85
N LEU A 75 5.45 6.32 -3.17
CA LEU A 75 5.17 5.25 -2.20
C LEU A 75 5.23 3.86 -2.84
N TYR A 76 4.70 3.70 -4.06
CA TYR A 76 4.76 2.43 -4.80
C TYR A 76 6.20 1.98 -5.06
N GLU A 77 7.09 2.90 -5.46
CA GLU A 77 8.50 2.58 -5.67
C GLU A 77 9.24 2.25 -4.37
N GLN A 78 8.87 2.89 -3.25
CA GLN A 78 9.36 2.54 -1.92
C GLN A 78 8.90 1.14 -1.51
N ALA A 79 7.60 0.83 -1.64
CA ALA A 79 7.01 -0.47 -1.33
C ALA A 79 7.63 -1.60 -2.16
N ARG A 80 8.04 -1.33 -3.41
CA ARG A 80 8.76 -2.28 -4.26
C ARG A 80 10.14 -2.67 -3.72
N ARG A 81 10.80 -1.76 -3.00
CA ARG A 81 12.11 -2.01 -2.36
C ARG A 81 11.96 -2.67 -1.00
N LEU A 82 10.98 -2.23 -0.20
CA LEU A 82 10.72 -2.75 1.14
C LEU A 82 10.14 -4.17 1.11
N HIS A 83 9.21 -4.43 0.17
CA HIS A 83 8.44 -5.67 0.11
C HIS A 83 8.69 -6.41 -1.22
N PRO A 84 9.90 -6.96 -1.44
CA PRO A 84 10.21 -7.66 -2.69
C PRO A 84 9.37 -8.94 -2.84
N GLY A 85 9.21 -9.42 -4.08
CA GLY A 85 8.53 -10.68 -4.38
C GLY A 85 7.21 -10.53 -5.15
N GLY A 86 6.82 -11.64 -5.80
CA GLY A 86 5.63 -11.83 -6.63
C GLY A 86 5.55 -10.98 -7.90
N HIS A 87 4.89 -11.51 -8.94
CA HIS A 87 4.60 -10.75 -10.15
C HIS A 87 3.40 -9.84 -9.92
N ASP A 88 3.63 -8.54 -10.00
CA ASP A 88 2.56 -7.56 -10.05
C ASP A 88 1.69 -7.85 -11.29
N ARG A 89 0.45 -8.31 -11.08
CA ARG A 89 -0.43 -8.81 -12.16
C ARG A 89 -0.60 -7.78 -13.28
N ARG A 90 -0.42 -6.48 -13.00
CA ARG A 90 -0.55 -5.41 -13.98
C ARG A 90 0.75 -5.05 -14.73
N ARG A 91 1.94 -5.47 -14.26
CA ARG A 91 3.17 -5.38 -15.09
C ARG A 91 3.08 -6.26 -16.34
N LEU A 92 2.36 -7.39 -16.26
CA LEU A 92 2.06 -8.24 -17.40
C LEU A 92 1.23 -7.52 -18.48
N ARG A 93 0.44 -6.49 -18.13
CA ARG A 93 -0.34 -5.71 -19.09
C ARG A 93 0.44 -4.63 -19.83
N ARG A 94 1.60 -4.18 -19.32
CA ARG A 94 2.45 -3.18 -20.01
C ARG A 94 3.46 -3.77 -21.01
N ILE A 95 3.58 -5.11 -21.09
CA ILE A 95 4.47 -5.79 -22.05
C ILE A 95 3.72 -6.14 -23.36
N CYS A 96 2.40 -6.00 -23.38
CA CYS A 96 1.58 -6.11 -24.58
C CYS A 96 1.11 -4.71 -25.02
N HIS A 97 2.01 -3.86 -25.49
CA HIS A 97 1.67 -2.85 -26.48
C HIS A 97 2.83 -2.53 -27.40
#